data_AF-A0AA42K2W8-F1
#
_entry.id   AF-A0AA42K2W8-F1
#
_cell.length_a   1.000
_cell.length_b   1.000
_cell.length_c   1.000
_cell.angle_alpha   90.00
_cell.angle_beta   90.00
_cell.angle_gamma   90.00
#
_symmetry.space_group_name_H-M   'P 1'
#
loop_
_entity.id
_entity.type
_entity.pdbx_description
1 polymer ?
#
loop_
_entity_poly.entity_id
_entity_poly.type
_entity_poly.pdbx_seq_one_letter_code
_entity_poly.pdbx_strand_id
1 'polypeptide(L)'
;MMGTPTWGGNTTPPLIPTVRDRLYTIGYNETELRYDSDLPKRVPYPKNQQQVVELYHRALKSNKEDDNYALFSFFRIGCTDFKHLHNVKVTKEECALANFFLKRVLEINSNNGLALLFTGVNYQHGNGGEINMPEAILYYEQAYHLYGNKVLTAGKNLSTIYLHGLGGGPQDFNKAKYYLEMVARDNPKGQDAYYLKNFDTYVDLLKISNEGDKCKQQNPNNRTWVNECNDKVEKQIKAYLKKYRDNQKNAIG
;
A
#
# COMPACT_ATOMS: atom_id res chain seq x y z
N MET A 1 -24.66 5.86 17.93
CA MET A 1 -23.72 4.85 17.41
C MET A 1 -23.11 5.40 16.14
N MET A 2 -21.82 5.74 16.12
CA MET A 2 -21.18 6.20 14.88
C MET A 2 -20.71 4.99 14.08
N GLY A 3 -21.12 4.96 12.82
CA GLY A 3 -20.75 3.91 11.86
C GLY A 3 -19.25 3.87 11.60
N THR A 4 -18.82 2.83 10.92
CA THR A 4 -17.49 2.74 10.28
C THR A 4 -17.20 4.03 9.50
N PRO A 5 -15.95 4.52 9.47
CA PRO A 5 -15.60 5.60 8.55
C PRO A 5 -16.02 5.15 7.15
N THR A 6 -16.57 6.06 6.35
CA THR A 6 -17.09 5.73 5.01
C THR A 6 -16.05 6.07 3.96
N TRP A 7 -16.20 5.47 2.77
CA TRP A 7 -15.43 5.75 1.56
C TRP A 7 -15.61 7.16 0.98
N GLY A 8 -16.00 8.15 1.79
CA GLY A 8 -16.42 9.46 1.31
C GLY A 8 -17.81 9.45 0.65
N GLY A 9 -18.67 8.48 0.98
CA GLY A 9 -20.04 8.40 0.46
C GLY A 9 -20.93 9.60 0.85
N ASN A 10 -20.52 10.36 1.87
CA ASN A 10 -21.25 11.52 2.35
C ASN A 10 -20.84 12.79 1.58
N THR A 11 -21.79 13.46 0.94
CA THR A 11 -21.56 14.73 0.24
C THR A 11 -21.36 15.90 1.21
N THR A 12 -21.76 15.72 2.47
CA THR A 12 -21.56 16.70 3.52
C THR A 12 -20.12 16.61 4.05
N PRO A 13 -19.36 17.71 4.04
CA PRO A 13 -17.98 17.69 4.50
C PRO A 13 -17.91 17.45 6.02
N PRO A 14 -17.06 16.52 6.50
CA PRO A 14 -16.89 16.30 7.93
C PRO A 14 -16.33 17.55 8.63
N LEU A 15 -16.74 17.80 9.88
CA LEU A 15 -16.17 18.88 10.68
C LEU A 15 -14.68 18.61 10.97
N ILE A 16 -13.88 19.66 10.99
CA ILE A 16 -12.46 19.57 11.36
C ILE A 16 -12.36 19.38 12.89
N PRO A 17 -11.72 18.29 13.38
CA PRO A 17 -11.46 18.12 14.80
C PRO A 17 -10.32 19.03 15.25
N THR A 18 -10.06 19.07 16.57
CA THR A 18 -8.77 19.55 17.06
C THR A 18 -7.69 18.62 16.54
N VAL A 19 -6.82 19.13 15.69
CA VAL A 19 -5.78 18.35 15.00
C VAL A 19 -4.67 18.02 16.00
N ARG A 20 -4.19 16.78 15.96
CA ARG A 20 -3.11 16.30 16.83
C ARG A 20 -1.78 16.94 16.43
N ASP A 21 -0.99 17.41 17.39
CA ASP A 21 0.26 18.15 17.14
C ASP A 21 1.25 17.44 16.21
N ARG A 22 1.31 16.11 16.28
CA ARG A 22 2.17 15.30 15.42
C ARG A 22 1.86 15.44 13.93
N LEU A 23 0.65 15.85 13.52
CA LEU A 23 0.34 16.04 12.09
C LEU A 23 1.07 17.27 11.53
N TYR A 24 1.36 18.28 12.35
CA TYR A 24 2.05 19.50 11.92
C TYR A 24 3.54 19.31 11.63
N THR A 25 4.15 18.26 12.19
CA THR A 25 5.56 17.95 12.01
C THR A 25 5.83 17.07 10.80
N ILE A 26 4.78 16.64 10.10
CA ILE A 26 4.85 15.75 8.94
C ILE A 26 4.71 16.59 7.65
N GLY A 27 5.09 16.00 6.52
CA GLY A 27 4.98 16.59 5.19
C GLY A 27 4.68 15.52 4.14
N TYR A 28 4.62 15.93 2.88
CA TYR A 28 4.50 15.02 1.74
C TYR A 28 5.63 13.98 1.78
N ASN A 29 5.27 12.72 1.59
CA ASN A 29 6.23 11.61 1.59
C ASN A 29 6.93 11.44 0.22
N GLU A 30 7.94 10.58 0.15
CA GLU A 30 8.74 10.37 -1.06
C GLU A 30 7.91 9.93 -2.29
N THR A 31 6.85 9.14 -2.10
CA THR A 31 5.96 8.74 -3.21
C THR A 31 5.24 9.96 -3.79
N GLU A 32 4.81 10.87 -2.93
CA GLU A 32 4.08 12.08 -3.32
C GLU A 32 5.01 13.06 -4.03
N LEU A 33 6.20 13.29 -3.48
CA LEU A 33 7.20 14.19 -4.05
C LEU A 33 7.79 13.65 -5.37
N ARG A 34 7.85 12.33 -5.54
CA ARG A 34 8.21 11.70 -6.82
C ARG A 34 7.14 11.95 -7.89
N TYR A 35 5.87 11.85 -7.51
CA TYR A 35 4.76 12.10 -8.43
C TYR A 35 4.71 13.58 -8.84
N ASP A 36 4.85 14.48 -7.86
CA ASP A 36 4.85 15.92 -8.07
C ASP A 36 5.75 16.65 -7.06
N SER A 37 6.95 17.02 -7.52
CA SER A 37 7.95 17.69 -6.69
C SER A 37 7.60 19.15 -6.37
N ASP A 38 6.68 19.76 -7.12
CA ASP A 38 6.26 21.15 -6.94
C ASP A 38 5.02 21.30 -6.06
N LEU A 39 4.36 20.19 -5.72
CA LEU A 39 3.21 20.18 -4.82
C LEU A 39 3.45 20.94 -3.50
N PRO A 40 4.61 20.83 -2.80
CA PRO A 40 4.87 21.63 -1.60
C PRO A 40 4.97 23.13 -1.85
N LYS A 41 5.34 23.55 -3.07
CA LYS A 41 5.41 24.97 -3.46
C LYS A 41 4.02 25.53 -3.71
N ARG A 42 3.13 24.73 -4.32
CA ARG A 42 1.75 25.13 -4.62
C ARG A 42 0.86 25.10 -3.39
N VAL A 43 1.00 24.05 -2.57
CA VAL A 43 0.24 23.89 -1.31
C VAL A 43 1.17 23.38 -0.20
N PRO A 44 1.76 24.29 0.59
CA PRO A 44 2.55 23.93 1.77
C PRO A 44 1.72 23.17 2.80
N TYR A 45 2.35 22.22 3.50
CA TYR A 45 1.71 21.50 4.60
C TYR A 45 1.33 22.44 5.76
N PRO A 46 0.09 22.37 6.29
CA PRO A 46 -0.30 23.14 7.46
C PRO A 46 0.59 22.88 8.67
N LYS A 47 0.95 23.94 9.40
CA LYS A 47 1.82 23.91 10.59
C LYS A 47 1.10 24.24 11.90
N ASN A 48 -0.18 24.57 11.84
CA ASN A 48 -1.03 24.83 13.00
C ASN A 48 -2.52 24.68 12.62
N GLN A 49 -3.39 24.71 13.62
CA GLN A 49 -4.83 24.51 13.45
C GLN A 49 -5.44 25.54 12.51
N GLN A 50 -5.03 26.81 12.63
CA GLN A 50 -5.55 27.89 11.80
C GLN A 50 -5.29 27.63 10.31
N GLN A 51 -4.07 27.22 9.94
CA GLN A 51 -3.72 26.88 8.56
C GLN A 51 -4.51 25.68 8.02
N VAL A 52 -4.83 24.69 8.87
CA VAL A 52 -5.69 23.57 8.48
C VAL A 52 -7.11 24.04 8.18
N VAL A 53 -7.67 24.90 9.04
CA VAL A 53 -9.02 25.47 8.86
C VAL A 53 -9.10 26.32 7.59
N GLU A 54 -8.09 27.16 7.35
CA GLU A 54 -8.00 27.99 6.14
C GLU A 54 -7.92 27.12 4.87
N LEU A 55 -7.05 26.09 4.87
CA LEU A 55 -6.92 25.16 3.74
C LEU A 55 -8.22 24.38 3.51
N TYR A 56 -8.89 23.93 4.56
CA TYR A 56 -10.18 23.24 4.48
C TYR A 56 -11.25 24.11 3.81
N HIS A 57 -11.43 25.36 4.26
CA HIS A 57 -12.41 26.24 3.63
C HIS A 57 -12.04 26.58 2.18
N ARG A 58 -10.74 26.72 1.88
CA ARG A 58 -10.24 26.93 0.52
C ARG A 58 -10.54 25.73 -0.40
N ALA A 59 -10.33 24.51 0.07
CA ALA A 59 -10.59 23.27 -0.67
C ALA A 59 -12.09 22.97 -0.88
N LEU A 60 -12.95 23.41 0.05
CA LEU A 60 -14.39 23.32 -0.13
C LEU A 60 -14.94 24.37 -1.09
N LYS A 61 -14.41 25.59 -1.03
CA LYS A 61 -14.84 26.70 -1.90
C LYS A 61 -14.33 26.56 -3.33
N SER A 62 -13.15 25.97 -3.51
CA SER A 62 -12.51 25.82 -4.81
C SER A 62 -12.41 24.36 -5.21
N ASN A 63 -12.68 24.04 -6.48
CA ASN A 63 -12.41 22.72 -7.05
C ASN A 63 -10.92 22.55 -7.40
N LYS A 64 -10.01 23.10 -6.58
CA LYS A 64 -8.57 22.96 -6.77
C LYS A 64 -8.13 21.59 -6.31
N GLU A 65 -7.61 20.81 -7.24
CA GLU A 65 -7.11 19.45 -7.00
C GLU A 65 -6.05 19.40 -5.89
N ASP A 66 -5.02 20.27 -5.97
CA ASP A 66 -3.92 20.29 -5.00
C ASP A 66 -4.37 20.56 -3.56
N ASP A 67 -5.37 21.43 -3.36
CA ASP A 67 -5.88 21.77 -2.02
C ASP A 67 -6.61 20.58 -1.39
N ASN A 68 -7.42 19.89 -2.19
CA ASN A 68 -8.10 18.67 -1.77
C ASN A 68 -7.07 17.57 -1.51
N TYR A 69 -6.07 17.42 -2.37
CA TYR A 69 -5.02 16.43 -2.18
C TYR A 69 -4.19 16.68 -0.92
N ALA A 70 -3.81 17.93 -0.65
CA ALA A 70 -3.07 18.31 0.54
C ALA A 70 -3.82 17.95 1.84
N LEU A 71 -5.13 18.20 1.89
CA LEU A 71 -5.96 17.82 3.05
C LEU A 71 -6.10 16.30 3.18
N PHE A 72 -6.27 15.59 2.07
CA PHE A 72 -6.23 14.13 2.08
C PHE A 72 -4.92 13.64 2.70
N SER A 73 -3.78 14.11 2.20
CA SER A 73 -2.48 13.63 2.64
C SER A 73 -2.19 13.99 4.10
N PHE A 74 -2.59 15.20 4.52
CA PHE A 74 -2.46 15.66 5.90
C PHE A 74 -3.21 14.75 6.89
N PHE A 75 -4.47 14.40 6.57
CA PHE A 75 -5.32 13.62 7.47
C PHE A 75 -5.18 12.10 7.34
N ARG A 76 -4.58 11.60 6.26
CA ARG A 76 -4.42 10.15 5.98
C ARG A 76 -3.77 9.38 7.12
N ILE A 77 -2.94 10.05 7.92
CA ILE A 77 -2.27 9.45 9.09
C ILE A 77 -3.27 8.96 10.14
N GLY A 78 -4.44 9.60 10.24
CA GLY A 78 -5.56 9.09 11.04
C GLY A 78 -5.97 7.68 10.63
N CYS A 79 -5.96 7.38 9.32
CA CYS A 79 -6.29 6.05 8.79
C CYS A 79 -5.29 4.95 9.17
N THR A 80 -4.02 5.29 9.40
CA THR A 80 -3.02 4.30 9.83
C THR A 80 -3.01 4.14 11.35
N ASP A 81 -3.24 5.24 12.07
CA ASP A 81 -3.12 5.29 13.53
C ASP A 81 -4.27 4.61 14.28
N PHE A 82 -5.50 4.59 13.72
CA PHE A 82 -6.65 4.01 14.43
C PHE A 82 -6.50 2.51 14.74
N LYS A 83 -5.58 1.82 14.04
CA LYS A 83 -5.30 0.40 14.25
C LYS A 83 -4.48 0.12 15.51
N HIS A 84 -3.83 1.14 16.09
CA HIS A 84 -2.83 0.95 17.13
C HIS A 84 -2.93 1.93 18.33
N LEU A 85 -3.83 2.93 18.30
CA LEU A 85 -3.91 3.96 19.33
C LEU A 85 -5.19 3.90 20.20
N HIS A 86 -5.04 4.32 21.45
CA HIS A 86 -6.15 4.46 22.42
C HIS A 86 -7.15 5.59 22.09
N ASN A 87 -6.76 6.61 21.31
CA ASN A 87 -7.67 7.68 20.88
C ASN A 87 -8.34 7.36 19.53
N VAL A 88 -9.17 6.33 19.56
CA VAL A 88 -9.87 5.77 18.39
C VAL A 88 -10.86 6.77 17.77
N LYS A 89 -11.38 7.74 18.54
CA LYS A 89 -12.37 8.69 18.02
C LYS A 89 -11.73 9.70 17.06
N VAL A 90 -10.72 10.45 17.51
CA VAL A 90 -10.09 11.50 16.69
C VAL A 90 -9.44 10.91 15.44
N THR A 91 -8.80 9.75 15.55
CA THR A 91 -8.20 9.05 14.41
C THR A 91 -9.22 8.61 13.36
N LYS A 92 -10.45 8.23 13.76
CA LYS A 92 -11.56 7.94 12.83
C LYS A 92 -12.07 9.21 12.13
N GLU A 93 -12.16 10.33 12.83
CA GLU A 93 -12.58 11.62 12.25
C GLU A 93 -11.57 12.11 11.21
N GLU A 94 -10.28 12.04 11.52
CA GLU A 94 -9.20 12.33 10.57
C GLU A 94 -9.26 11.40 9.35
N CYS A 95 -9.47 10.09 9.55
CA CYS A 95 -9.58 9.17 8.42
C CYS A 95 -10.81 9.47 7.54
N ALA A 96 -11.93 9.88 8.13
CA ALA A 96 -13.12 10.30 7.38
C ALA A 96 -12.85 11.57 6.56
N LEU A 97 -12.14 12.55 7.11
CA LEU A 97 -11.69 13.75 6.38
C LEU A 97 -10.77 13.38 5.22
N ALA A 98 -9.78 12.50 5.46
CA ALA A 98 -8.86 12.05 4.44
C ALA A 98 -9.62 11.43 3.25
N ASN A 99 -10.54 10.51 3.52
CA ASN A 99 -11.31 9.83 2.48
C ASN A 99 -12.28 10.77 1.75
N PHE A 100 -12.88 11.74 2.47
CA PHE A 100 -13.72 12.76 1.84
C PHE A 100 -12.94 13.58 0.81
N PHE A 101 -11.75 14.06 1.17
CA PHE A 101 -10.93 14.85 0.25
C PHE A 101 -10.30 14.01 -0.86
N LEU A 102 -9.93 12.75 -0.59
CA LEU A 102 -9.44 11.83 -1.61
C LEU A 102 -10.47 11.60 -2.71
N LYS A 103 -11.74 11.39 -2.32
CA LYS A 103 -12.84 11.25 -3.27
C LYS A 103 -13.02 12.51 -4.11
N ARG A 104 -12.97 13.69 -3.49
CA ARG A 104 -13.04 14.98 -4.22
C ARG A 104 -11.90 15.14 -5.23
N VAL A 105 -10.69 14.68 -4.91
CA VAL A 105 -9.59 14.66 -5.89
C VAL A 105 -9.96 13.82 -7.12
N LEU A 106 -10.54 12.63 -6.93
CA LEU A 106 -10.99 11.78 -8.05
C LEU A 106 -12.22 12.32 -8.79
N GLU A 107 -13.09 13.09 -8.12
CA GLU A 107 -14.20 13.80 -8.78
C GLU A 107 -13.69 14.95 -9.67
N ILE A 108 -12.63 15.65 -9.23
CA ILE A 108 -11.99 16.74 -9.99
C ILE A 108 -11.13 16.18 -11.12
N ASN A 109 -10.34 15.15 -10.81
CA ASN A 109 -9.42 14.49 -11.72
C ASN A 109 -9.44 12.98 -11.45
N SER A 110 -10.32 12.28 -12.17
CA SER A 110 -10.48 10.82 -12.09
C SER A 110 -9.21 10.05 -12.45
N ASN A 111 -8.30 10.71 -13.17
CA ASN A 111 -7.01 10.17 -13.51
C ASN A 111 -5.92 10.57 -12.52
N ASN A 112 -6.13 11.24 -11.38
CA ASN A 112 -4.99 11.58 -10.49
C ASN A 112 -4.29 10.31 -9.96
N GLY A 113 -3.00 10.14 -10.26
CA GLY A 113 -2.27 8.91 -9.96
C GLY A 113 -2.04 8.63 -8.48
N LEU A 114 -1.81 9.67 -7.67
CA LEU A 114 -1.70 9.51 -6.21
C LEU A 114 -3.06 9.14 -5.61
N ALA A 115 -4.14 9.76 -6.08
CA ALA A 115 -5.48 9.48 -5.60
C ALA A 115 -5.91 8.05 -5.93
N LEU A 116 -5.67 7.59 -7.17
CA LEU A 116 -5.88 6.19 -7.57
C LEU A 116 -5.06 5.24 -6.69
N LEU A 117 -3.76 5.51 -6.52
CA LEU A 117 -2.89 4.71 -5.65
C LEU A 117 -3.45 4.60 -4.23
N PHE A 118 -3.81 5.73 -3.60
CA PHE A 118 -4.24 5.71 -2.22
C PHE A 118 -5.67 5.19 -2.02
N THR A 119 -6.53 5.29 -3.03
CA THR A 119 -7.80 4.56 -3.02
C THR A 119 -7.56 3.06 -3.02
N GLY A 120 -6.63 2.56 -3.84
CA GLY A 120 -6.21 1.15 -3.79
C GLY A 120 -5.67 0.73 -2.43
N VAL A 121 -4.81 1.56 -1.81
CA VAL A 121 -4.28 1.34 -0.45
C VAL A 121 -5.40 1.25 0.57
N ASN A 122 -6.38 2.15 0.48
CA ASN A 122 -7.50 2.11 1.39
C ASN A 122 -8.26 0.79 1.23
N TYR A 123 -8.49 0.31 0.00
CA TYR A 123 -9.32 -0.88 -0.25
C TYR A 123 -8.62 -2.15 0.23
N GLN A 124 -7.30 -2.22 0.04
CA GLN A 124 -6.48 -3.31 0.55
C GLN A 124 -6.51 -3.40 2.08
N HIS A 125 -6.60 -2.26 2.78
CA HIS A 125 -6.43 -2.20 4.23
C HIS A 125 -7.71 -1.92 5.02
N GLY A 126 -8.85 -1.70 4.35
CA GLY A 126 -10.11 -1.32 4.98
C GLY A 126 -10.04 0.06 5.66
N ASN A 127 -9.27 1.00 5.10
CA ASN A 127 -9.10 2.33 5.69
C ASN A 127 -10.35 3.19 5.41
N GLY A 128 -11.36 3.06 6.25
CA GLY A 128 -12.66 3.71 6.07
C GLY A 128 -13.67 2.87 5.30
N GLY A 129 -13.61 1.56 5.50
CA GLY A 129 -14.60 0.60 5.04
C GLY A 129 -14.11 -0.83 5.24
N GLU A 130 -14.77 -1.78 4.59
CA GLU A 130 -14.32 -3.17 4.56
C GLU A 130 -13.14 -3.36 3.60
N ILE A 131 -12.34 -4.40 3.84
CA ILE A 131 -11.28 -4.80 2.91
C ILE A 131 -11.93 -5.29 1.61
N ASN A 132 -11.49 -4.76 0.47
CA ASN A 132 -11.92 -5.19 -0.85
C ASN A 132 -10.70 -5.28 -1.78
N MET A 133 -10.13 -6.47 -1.88
CA MET A 133 -8.92 -6.70 -2.68
C MET A 133 -9.13 -6.60 -4.19
N PRO A 134 -10.25 -7.06 -4.78
CA PRO A 134 -10.55 -6.81 -6.20
C PRO A 134 -10.52 -5.33 -6.58
N GLU A 135 -11.15 -4.46 -5.77
CA GLU A 135 -11.11 -3.01 -5.98
C GLU A 135 -9.68 -2.47 -5.80
N ALA A 136 -8.96 -2.91 -4.76
CA ALA A 136 -7.57 -2.50 -4.56
C ALA A 136 -6.70 -2.76 -5.80
N ILE A 137 -6.81 -3.96 -6.37
CA ILE A 137 -6.11 -4.34 -7.60
C ILE A 137 -6.52 -3.43 -8.76
N LEU A 138 -7.83 -3.21 -8.97
CA LEU A 138 -8.32 -2.34 -10.04
C LEU A 138 -7.71 -0.94 -9.98
N TYR A 139 -7.71 -0.31 -8.80
CA TYR A 139 -7.15 1.03 -8.62
C TYR A 139 -5.62 1.06 -8.78
N TYR A 140 -4.91 0.03 -8.30
CA TYR A 140 -3.47 -0.08 -8.53
C TYR A 140 -3.13 -0.25 -10.00
N GLU A 141 -3.87 -1.06 -10.75
CA GLU A 141 -3.69 -1.24 -12.20
C GLU A 141 -3.88 0.10 -12.91
N GLN A 142 -4.95 0.83 -12.60
CA GLN A 142 -5.21 2.15 -13.17
C GLN A 142 -4.08 3.14 -12.87
N ALA A 143 -3.69 3.28 -11.60
CA ALA A 143 -2.60 4.17 -11.20
C ALA A 143 -1.31 3.81 -11.95
N TYR A 144 -0.96 2.52 -11.96
CA TYR A 144 0.24 2.01 -12.57
C TYR A 144 0.28 2.23 -14.09
N HIS A 145 -0.81 1.94 -14.81
CA HIS A 145 -0.84 2.10 -16.26
C HIS A 145 -0.88 3.55 -16.72
N LEU A 146 -1.47 4.46 -15.92
CA LEU A 146 -1.51 5.88 -16.26
C LEU A 146 -0.20 6.61 -15.95
N TYR A 147 0.50 6.25 -14.86
CA TYR A 147 1.63 7.03 -14.34
C TYR A 147 2.94 6.28 -14.19
N GLY A 148 2.91 4.94 -14.27
CA GLY A 148 4.07 4.06 -14.29
C GLY A 148 5.13 4.42 -13.26
N ASN A 149 6.25 4.96 -13.73
CA ASN A 149 7.42 5.31 -12.93
C ASN A 149 7.21 6.44 -11.91
N LYS A 150 6.11 7.21 -12.01
CA LYS A 150 5.74 8.21 -11.00
C LYS A 150 5.03 7.61 -9.79
N VAL A 151 4.40 6.43 -9.93
CA VAL A 151 3.65 5.73 -8.86
C VAL A 151 4.13 4.29 -8.68
N LEU A 152 5.45 4.11 -8.56
CA LEU A 152 6.08 2.78 -8.43
C LEU A 152 5.48 1.92 -7.31
N THR A 153 4.98 2.55 -6.25
CA THR A 153 4.28 1.89 -5.14
C THR A 153 3.08 1.06 -5.62
N ALA A 154 2.35 1.48 -6.66
CA ALA A 154 1.27 0.69 -7.25
C ALA A 154 1.81 -0.62 -7.86
N GLY A 155 2.89 -0.54 -8.65
CA GLY A 155 3.55 -1.72 -9.22
C GLY A 155 4.12 -2.65 -8.15
N LYS A 156 4.70 -2.11 -7.07
CA LYS A 156 5.18 -2.90 -5.92
C LYS A 156 4.04 -3.67 -5.23
N ASN A 157 2.89 -3.02 -5.04
CA ASN A 157 1.71 -3.64 -4.45
C ASN A 157 1.17 -4.75 -5.37
N LEU A 158 1.04 -4.50 -6.67
CA LEU A 158 0.60 -5.51 -7.65
C LEU A 158 1.56 -6.71 -7.70
N SER A 159 2.88 -6.45 -7.74
CA SER A 159 3.91 -7.50 -7.67
C SER A 159 3.70 -8.40 -6.45
N THR A 160 3.53 -7.80 -5.27
CA THR A 160 3.33 -8.54 -4.01
C THR A 160 2.01 -9.32 -4.01
N ILE A 161 0.92 -8.70 -4.46
CA ILE A 161 -0.40 -9.33 -4.53
C ILE A 161 -0.35 -10.59 -5.39
N TYR A 162 0.20 -10.49 -6.60
CA TYR A 162 0.29 -11.62 -7.52
C TYR A 162 1.30 -12.67 -7.07
N LEU A 163 2.41 -12.26 -6.41
CA LEU A 163 3.40 -13.19 -5.88
C LEU A 163 2.81 -14.12 -4.81
N HIS A 164 1.97 -13.57 -3.93
CA HIS A 164 1.41 -14.31 -2.80
C HIS A 164 -0.03 -14.79 -3.00
N GLY A 165 -0.70 -14.40 -4.10
CA GLY A 165 -2.12 -14.71 -4.30
C GLY A 165 -3.01 -14.02 -3.27
N LEU A 166 -2.71 -12.76 -2.93
CA LEU A 166 -3.46 -12.02 -1.92
C LEU A 166 -4.85 -11.64 -2.46
N GLY A 167 -5.85 -11.66 -1.58
CA GLY A 167 -7.21 -11.25 -1.94
C GLY A 167 -8.08 -12.31 -2.59
N GLY A 168 -7.75 -13.59 -2.41
CA GLY A 168 -8.55 -14.72 -2.89
C GLY A 168 -8.28 -15.10 -4.35
N GLY A 169 -7.39 -14.37 -5.04
CA GLY A 169 -6.87 -14.77 -6.35
C GLY A 169 -5.73 -15.79 -6.24
N PRO A 170 -5.51 -16.64 -7.26
CA PRO A 170 -4.35 -17.52 -7.28
C PRO A 170 -3.05 -16.71 -7.41
N GLN A 171 -1.93 -17.33 -7.01
CA GLN A 171 -0.62 -16.80 -7.33
C GLN A 171 -0.43 -16.71 -8.86
N ASP A 172 0.13 -15.61 -9.34
CA ASP A 172 0.50 -15.39 -10.74
C ASP A 172 1.92 -14.84 -10.80
N PHE A 173 2.89 -15.75 -10.90
CA PHE A 173 4.31 -15.38 -10.88
C PHE A 173 4.73 -14.59 -12.12
N ASN A 174 4.04 -14.75 -13.25
CA ASN A 174 4.34 -14.00 -14.47
C ASN A 174 3.91 -12.54 -14.30
N LYS A 175 2.70 -12.29 -13.79
CA LYS A 175 2.27 -10.92 -13.45
C LYS A 175 3.13 -10.32 -12.36
N ALA A 176 3.44 -11.07 -11.31
CA ALA A 176 4.30 -10.59 -10.24
C ALA A 176 5.66 -10.11 -10.78
N LYS A 177 6.30 -10.92 -11.64
CA LYS A 177 7.56 -10.58 -12.30
C LYS A 177 7.42 -9.35 -13.20
N TYR A 178 6.36 -9.27 -14.00
CA TYR A 178 6.11 -8.13 -14.88
C TYR A 178 6.10 -6.78 -14.14
N TYR A 179 5.35 -6.67 -13.05
CA TYR A 179 5.33 -5.42 -12.27
C TYR A 179 6.68 -5.17 -11.58
N LEU A 180 7.35 -6.21 -11.08
CA LEU A 180 8.66 -6.09 -10.45
C LEU A 180 9.74 -5.62 -11.43
N GLU A 181 9.73 -6.10 -12.68
CA GLU A 181 10.67 -5.69 -13.73
C GLU A 181 10.66 -4.18 -13.98
N MET A 182 9.48 -3.60 -13.96
CA MET A 182 9.28 -2.17 -14.16
C MET A 182 9.72 -1.35 -12.95
N VAL A 183 9.47 -1.86 -11.74
CA VAL A 183 9.94 -1.23 -10.50
C VAL A 183 11.47 -1.29 -10.39
N ALA A 184 12.06 -2.44 -10.70
CA ALA A 184 13.50 -2.66 -10.68
C ALA A 184 14.25 -1.77 -11.69
N ARG A 185 13.62 -1.43 -12.82
CA ARG A 185 14.19 -0.50 -13.82
C ARG A 185 14.41 0.90 -13.28
N ASP A 186 13.60 1.36 -12.33
CA ASP A 186 13.76 2.68 -11.72
C ASP A 186 15.02 2.76 -10.85
N ASN A 187 15.34 1.68 -10.14
CA ASN A 187 16.55 1.57 -9.34
C ASN A 187 17.27 0.23 -9.58
N PRO A 188 18.12 0.16 -10.62
CA PRO A 188 18.82 -1.08 -11.01
C PRO A 188 19.79 -1.63 -9.96
N LYS A 189 20.15 -0.82 -8.95
CA LYS A 189 21.00 -1.22 -7.83
C LYS A 189 20.20 -1.39 -6.52
N GLY A 190 18.89 -1.20 -6.58
CA GLY A 190 17.99 -1.25 -5.45
C GLY A 190 17.57 -2.67 -5.07
N GLN A 191 16.83 -2.75 -3.98
CA GLN A 191 16.32 -4.01 -3.44
C GLN A 191 15.41 -4.74 -4.44
N ASP A 192 14.55 -4.03 -5.15
CA ASP A 192 13.64 -4.61 -6.15
C ASP A 192 14.39 -5.23 -7.34
N ALA A 193 15.50 -4.61 -7.78
CA ALA A 193 16.37 -5.18 -8.82
C ALA A 193 17.12 -6.43 -8.34
N TYR A 194 17.54 -6.45 -7.06
CA TYR A 194 18.09 -7.65 -6.45
C TYR A 194 17.05 -8.78 -6.35
N TYR A 195 15.81 -8.46 -5.96
CA TYR A 195 14.72 -9.43 -5.95
C TYR A 195 14.47 -10.00 -7.34
N LEU A 196 14.38 -9.14 -8.35
CA LEU A 196 14.17 -9.55 -9.74
C LEU A 196 15.27 -10.49 -10.24
N LYS A 197 16.54 -10.17 -9.96
CA LYS A 197 17.69 -11.01 -10.36
C LYS A 197 17.61 -12.42 -9.78
N ASN A 198 17.01 -12.58 -8.61
CA ASN A 198 16.87 -13.86 -7.92
C ASN A 198 15.42 -14.35 -7.89
N PHE A 199 14.56 -13.86 -8.79
CA PHE A 199 13.11 -14.05 -8.71
C PHE A 199 12.70 -15.51 -8.68
N ASP A 200 13.28 -16.35 -9.54
CA ASP A 200 12.95 -17.77 -9.62
C ASP A 200 13.30 -18.50 -8.31
N THR A 201 14.43 -18.15 -7.70
CA THR A 201 14.80 -18.64 -6.37
C THR A 201 13.79 -18.24 -5.29
N TYR A 202 13.31 -16.99 -5.31
CA TYR A 202 12.28 -16.56 -4.38
C TYR A 202 10.96 -17.31 -4.58
N VAL A 203 10.55 -17.51 -5.84
CA VAL A 203 9.34 -18.27 -6.19
C VAL A 203 9.44 -19.72 -5.71
N ASP A 204 10.57 -20.38 -5.91
CA ASP A 204 10.76 -21.78 -5.49
C ASP A 204 10.75 -21.92 -3.96
N LEU A 205 11.42 -21.01 -3.25
CA LEU A 205 11.38 -20.98 -1.78
C LEU A 205 9.97 -20.68 -1.25
N LEU A 206 9.22 -19.80 -1.92
CA LEU A 206 7.84 -19.50 -1.58
C LEU A 206 6.93 -20.72 -1.77
N LYS A 207 7.11 -21.49 -2.85
CA LYS A 207 6.36 -22.74 -3.06
C LYS A 207 6.60 -23.75 -1.94
N ILE A 208 7.86 -23.93 -1.53
CA ILE A 208 8.21 -24.81 -0.39
C ILE A 208 7.53 -24.31 0.90
N SER A 209 7.55 -23.00 1.15
CA SER A 209 6.85 -22.41 2.30
C SER A 209 5.34 -22.68 2.25
N ASN A 210 4.71 -22.49 1.09
CA ASN A 210 3.28 -22.70 0.90
C ASN A 210 2.88 -24.18 1.10
N GLU A 211 3.73 -25.14 0.71
CA GLU A 211 3.54 -26.56 1.03
C GLU A 211 3.57 -26.81 2.54
N GLY A 212 4.50 -26.15 3.23
CA GLY A 212 4.59 -26.16 4.68
C GLY A 212 3.34 -25.62 5.37
N ASP A 213 2.81 -24.50 4.88
CA ASP A 213 1.59 -23.90 5.40
C ASP A 213 0.38 -24.82 5.19
N LYS A 214 0.25 -25.44 4.00
CA LYS A 214 -0.77 -26.46 3.73
C LYS A 214 -0.64 -27.67 4.65
N CYS A 215 0.59 -28.13 4.93
CA CYS A 215 0.85 -29.20 5.89
C CYS A 215 0.33 -28.83 7.28
N LYS A 216 0.70 -27.65 7.80
CA LYS A 216 0.26 -27.18 9.13
C LYS A 216 -1.25 -27.06 9.24
N GLN A 217 -1.93 -26.60 8.18
CA GLN A 217 -3.38 -26.44 8.14
C GLN A 217 -4.16 -27.76 8.30
N GLN A 218 -3.55 -28.92 8.02
CA GLN A 218 -4.20 -30.22 8.20
C GLN A 218 -4.44 -30.56 9.68
N ASN A 219 -3.57 -30.10 10.59
CA ASN A 219 -3.75 -30.27 12.03
C ASN A 219 -3.06 -29.14 12.82
N PRO A 220 -3.62 -27.91 12.80
CA PRO A 220 -2.94 -26.72 13.30
C PRO A 220 -2.78 -26.69 14.83
N ASN A 221 -3.62 -27.44 15.56
CA ASN A 221 -3.60 -27.47 17.02
C ASN A 221 -2.66 -28.56 17.57
N ASN A 222 -2.12 -29.44 16.73
CA ASN A 222 -1.17 -30.46 17.14
C ASN A 222 0.26 -29.94 17.02
N ARG A 223 0.89 -29.65 18.16
CA ARG A 223 2.25 -29.10 18.21
C ARG A 223 3.30 -30.02 17.57
N THR A 224 3.19 -31.33 17.76
CA THR A 224 4.11 -32.30 17.16
C THR A 224 3.99 -32.28 15.64
N TRP A 225 2.76 -32.28 15.13
CA TRP A 225 2.50 -32.18 13.69
C TRP A 225 3.04 -30.89 13.07
N VAL A 226 2.78 -29.75 13.72
CA VAL A 226 3.29 -28.45 13.25
C VAL A 226 4.83 -28.44 13.21
N ASN A 227 5.48 -29.02 14.21
CA ASN A 227 6.94 -29.16 14.23
C ASN A 227 7.44 -30.06 13.09
N GLU A 228 6.80 -31.21 12.84
CA GLU A 228 7.15 -32.09 11.72
C GLU A 228 7.03 -31.39 10.36
N CYS A 229 5.96 -30.61 10.15
CA CYS A 229 5.80 -29.79 8.94
C CYS A 229 6.94 -28.76 8.82
N ASN A 230 7.30 -28.07 9.91
CA ASN A 230 8.40 -27.10 9.90
C ASN A 230 9.76 -27.75 9.60
N ASP A 231 10.05 -28.90 10.21
CA ASP A 231 11.28 -29.66 9.98
C ASP A 231 11.40 -30.11 8.51
N LYS A 232 10.27 -30.51 7.91
CA LYS A 232 10.21 -30.88 6.49
C LYS A 232 10.53 -29.69 5.59
N VAL A 233 9.93 -28.53 5.84
CA VAL A 233 10.22 -27.28 5.11
C VAL A 233 11.69 -26.91 5.24
N GLU A 234 12.26 -26.96 6.45
CA GLU A 234 13.66 -26.62 6.68
C GLU A 234 14.60 -27.55 5.90
N LYS A 235 14.32 -28.86 5.89
CA LYS A 235 15.08 -29.84 5.08
C LYS A 235 14.98 -29.55 3.59
N GLN A 236 13.79 -29.24 3.08
CA GLN A 236 13.57 -28.91 1.66
C GLN A 236 14.34 -27.63 1.27
N ILE A 237 14.28 -26.58 2.10
CA ILE A 237 15.01 -25.32 1.86
C ILE A 237 16.53 -25.57 1.87
N LYS A 238 17.06 -26.32 2.86
CA LYS A 238 18.49 -26.66 2.92
C LYS A 238 18.95 -27.42 1.68
N ALA A 239 18.16 -28.40 1.24
CA ALA A 239 18.45 -29.19 0.05
C ALA A 239 18.44 -28.32 -1.23
N TYR A 240 17.43 -27.47 -1.38
CA TYR A 240 17.32 -26.53 -2.51
C TYR A 240 18.53 -25.59 -2.57
N LEU A 241 18.87 -24.94 -1.44
CA LEU A 241 19.98 -23.98 -1.38
C LEU A 241 21.34 -24.63 -1.62
N LYS A 242 21.53 -25.88 -1.18
CA LYS A 242 22.74 -26.65 -1.49
C LYS A 242 22.87 -26.86 -3.00
N LYS A 243 21.83 -27.38 -3.65
CA LYS A 243 21.80 -27.61 -5.10
C LYS A 243 22.03 -26.31 -5.90
N TYR A 244 21.41 -25.22 -5.47
CA TYR A 244 21.57 -23.92 -6.10
C TYR A 244 23.03 -23.43 -6.07
N ARG A 245 23.70 -23.54 -4.91
CA ARG A 245 25.12 -23.18 -4.76
C ARG A 245 26.04 -24.04 -5.63
N ASP A 246 25.80 -25.34 -5.69
CA ASP A 246 26.62 -26.27 -6.48
C ASP A 246 26.48 -25.97 -7.98
N ASN A 247 25.27 -25.67 -8.44
CA ASN A 247 25.02 -25.26 -9.84
C ASN A 247 25.68 -23.93 -10.19
N GLN A 248 25.69 -22.94 -9.28
CA GLN A 248 26.39 -21.68 -9.52
C GLN A 248 27.91 -21.86 -9.62
N LYS A 249 28.50 -22.74 -8.80
CA LYS A 249 29.95 -23.03 -8.88
C LYS A 249 30.33 -23.71 -10.20
N ASN A 250 29.51 -24.64 -10.67
CA ASN A 250 29.74 -25.38 -11.91
C ASN A 250 29.49 -24.56 -13.18
N ALA A 251 28.82 -23.40 -13.07
CA ALA A 251 28.59 -22.49 -14.21
C ALA A 251 29.72 -21.45 -14.41
N ILE A 252 30.68 -21.38 -13.48
CA ILE A 252 31.79 -20.39 -13.48
C ILE A 252 33.16 -21.08 -13.73
N GLY A 253 33.21 -22.42 -13.70
CA GLY A 253 34.39 -23.23 -14.04
C GLY A 253 34.28 -23.80 -15.45
#